data_AF-A0A7V9SAL1-F1
#
_entry.id   AF-A0A7V9SAL1-F1
#
_cell.length_a   1.000
_cell.length_b   1.000
_cell.length_c   1.000
_cell.angle_alpha   90.00
_cell.angle_beta   90.00
_cell.angle_gamma   90.00
#
_symmetry.space_group_name_H-M   'P 1'
#
loop_
_entity.id
_entity.type
_entity.pdbx_description
1 polymer ?
#
loop_
_entity_poly.entity_id
_entity_poly.type
_entity_poly.pdbx_seq_one_letter_code
_entity_poly.pdbx_strand_id
1 'polypeptide(L)'
;MRRLWWFLVPVLLSLVAPAAARPRDDALTGAIRCGVIADSRQWLDCYYGAAQPVRAALGLGSALPGQLKLASAPPAGGAPRDEAARDEVVSSAAGCMRQSADRAWLDCYYAAAGPMRAQLGLAGPGAARPPVPIPVPVPQQYASAMPPAPAPPPGPPPMPRERGMFAGIFTSPKPIVKNMPMQSYEIDKTGKYFTVTLQDGQVWEQATEDAVYHPARWRKPAEEMEVTITPDAMRVFLMTVKDDGKIYKVHRIH
;
A
#
# COMPACT_ATOMS: atom_id res chain seq x y z
N MET A 1 -40.62 -34.02 -31.39
CA MET A 1 -39.32 -33.36 -31.10
C MET A 1 -39.40 -32.06 -30.26
N ARG A 2 -40.55 -31.70 -29.65
CA ARG A 2 -40.72 -30.42 -28.91
C ARG A 2 -40.72 -30.56 -27.38
N ARG A 3 -40.68 -31.79 -26.85
CA ARG A 3 -40.73 -32.10 -25.40
C ARG A 3 -39.37 -32.40 -24.77
N LEU A 4 -38.32 -32.62 -25.57
CA LEU A 4 -36.97 -32.90 -25.07
C LEU A 4 -36.24 -31.64 -24.58
N TRP A 5 -36.70 -30.45 -24.99
CA TRP A 5 -36.06 -29.17 -24.67
C TRP A 5 -36.40 -28.66 -23.26
N TRP A 6 -37.49 -29.16 -22.65
CA TRP A 6 -37.92 -28.75 -21.30
C TRP A 6 -37.11 -29.39 -20.17
N PHE A 7 -36.39 -30.49 -20.43
CA PHE A 7 -35.55 -31.15 -19.42
C PHE A 7 -34.09 -30.68 -19.43
N LEU A 8 -33.62 -30.01 -20.48
CA LEU A 8 -32.23 -29.55 -20.59
C LEU A 8 -31.97 -28.20 -19.90
N VAL A 9 -32.99 -27.37 -19.70
CA VAL A 9 -32.86 -26.05 -19.05
C VAL A 9 -32.63 -26.12 -17.53
N PRO A 10 -33.29 -26.98 -16.73
CA PRO A 10 -33.07 -27.00 -15.28
C PRO A 10 -31.75 -27.67 -14.85
N VAL A 11 -31.16 -28.54 -15.68
CA VAL A 11 -29.88 -29.22 -15.36
C VAL A 11 -28.67 -28.28 -15.50
N LEU A 12 -28.72 -27.28 -16.40
CA LEU A 12 -27.63 -26.32 -16.54
C LEU A 12 -27.57 -25.27 -15.42
N LEU A 13 -28.67 -25.06 -14.67
CA LEU A 13 -28.74 -24.08 -13.58
C LEU A 13 -28.17 -24.58 -12.23
N SER A 14 -27.83 -25.87 -12.10
CA SER A 14 -27.32 -26.45 -10.85
C SER A 14 -25.80 -26.38 -10.67
N LEU A 15 -25.04 -25.90 -11.67
CA LEU A 15 -23.58 -25.84 -11.64
C LEU A 15 -23.01 -24.46 -11.34
N VAL A 16 -23.86 -23.46 -11.08
CA VAL A 16 -23.40 -22.13 -10.65
C VAL A 16 -23.18 -22.17 -9.14
N ALA A 17 -22.08 -22.78 -8.71
CA ALA A 17 -21.60 -22.57 -7.35
C ALA A 17 -21.34 -21.05 -7.21
N PRO A 18 -21.92 -20.36 -6.22
CA PRO A 18 -21.55 -18.98 -5.97
C PRO A 18 -20.03 -18.93 -5.79
N ALA A 19 -19.38 -17.99 -6.47
CA ALA A 19 -17.99 -17.65 -6.22
C ALA A 19 -17.92 -17.02 -4.83
N ALA A 20 -18.01 -17.85 -3.79
CA ALA A 20 -17.74 -17.44 -2.43
C ALA A 20 -16.29 -16.97 -2.41
N ALA A 21 -16.08 -15.69 -2.08
CA ALA A 21 -14.76 -15.20 -1.76
C ALA A 21 -14.14 -16.17 -0.75
N ARG A 22 -12.85 -16.50 -0.90
CA ARG A 22 -12.24 -17.43 0.03
C ARG A 22 -12.28 -16.76 1.41
N PRO A 23 -12.59 -17.48 2.50
CA PRO A 23 -12.66 -16.88 3.84
C PRO A 23 -11.42 -16.06 4.24
N ARG A 24 -10.26 -16.35 3.63
CA ARG A 24 -9.01 -15.61 3.77
C ARG A 24 -9.06 -14.21 3.15
N ASP A 25 -9.71 -14.06 1.99
CA ASP A 25 -9.88 -12.78 1.30
C ASP A 25 -10.81 -11.86 2.10
N ASP A 26 -11.88 -12.43 2.69
CA ASP A 26 -12.77 -11.71 3.60
C ASP A 26 -12.02 -11.23 4.85
N ALA A 27 -11.15 -12.08 5.41
CA ALA A 27 -10.35 -11.73 6.57
C ALA A 27 -9.34 -10.60 6.27
N LEU A 28 -8.67 -10.63 5.11
CA LEU A 28 -7.78 -9.54 4.68
C LEU A 28 -8.56 -8.26 4.40
N THR A 29 -9.70 -8.36 3.72
CA THR A 29 -10.58 -7.20 3.48
C THR A 29 -11.05 -6.59 4.80
N GLY A 30 -11.43 -7.41 5.78
CA GLY A 30 -11.77 -6.96 7.13
C GLY A 30 -10.60 -6.28 7.84
N ALA A 31 -9.39 -6.83 7.73
CA ALA A 31 -8.17 -6.24 8.29
C ALA A 31 -7.89 -4.85 7.71
N ILE A 32 -8.09 -4.66 6.40
CA ILE A 32 -7.93 -3.36 5.74
C ILE A 32 -8.97 -2.36 6.26
N ARG A 33 -10.24 -2.79 6.43
CA ARG A 33 -11.31 -1.94 7.00
C ARG A 33 -11.00 -1.48 8.42
N CYS A 34 -10.30 -2.29 9.22
CA CYS A 34 -9.86 -1.89 10.56
C CYS A 34 -8.92 -0.68 10.56
N GLY A 35 -8.29 -0.35 9.42
CA GLY A 35 -7.35 0.76 9.30
C GLY A 35 -7.87 2.10 9.82
N VAL A 36 -9.18 2.34 9.72
CA VAL A 36 -9.82 3.61 10.14
C VAL A 36 -9.79 3.88 11.65
N ILE A 37 -9.45 2.88 12.47
CA ILE A 37 -9.44 2.98 13.93
C ILE A 37 -8.15 3.69 14.37
N ALA A 38 -8.25 4.86 15.01
CA ALA A 38 -7.04 5.59 15.40
C ALA A 38 -6.21 4.90 16.51
N ASP A 39 -6.88 4.27 17.49
CA ASP A 39 -6.21 3.62 18.62
C ASP A 39 -5.58 2.27 18.24
N SER A 40 -4.29 2.09 18.53
CA SER A 40 -3.52 0.91 18.11
C SER A 40 -3.96 -0.38 18.81
N ARG A 41 -4.47 -0.29 20.04
CA ARG A 41 -4.97 -1.47 20.75
C ARG A 41 -6.32 -1.92 20.18
N GLN A 42 -7.26 -1.00 19.98
CA GLN A 42 -8.54 -1.29 19.34
C GLN A 42 -8.36 -1.77 17.90
N TRP A 43 -7.41 -1.20 17.17
CA TRP A 43 -7.04 -1.65 15.83
C TRP A 43 -6.59 -3.12 15.84
N LEU A 44 -5.72 -3.50 16.79
CA LEU A 44 -5.25 -4.88 16.93
C LEU A 44 -6.39 -5.85 17.29
N ASP A 45 -7.32 -5.43 18.15
CA ASP A 45 -8.51 -6.22 18.48
C ASP A 45 -9.47 -6.37 17.27
N CYS A 46 -9.62 -5.33 16.46
CA CYS A 46 -10.35 -5.39 15.18
C CYS A 46 -9.68 -6.37 14.20
N TYR A 47 -8.35 -6.30 14.06
CA TYR A 47 -7.57 -7.21 13.21
C TYR A 47 -7.79 -8.68 13.62
N TYR A 48 -7.79 -8.99 14.92
CA TYR A 48 -8.08 -10.35 15.38
C TYR A 48 -9.53 -10.79 15.10
N GLY A 49 -10.49 -9.87 15.20
CA GLY A 49 -11.89 -10.11 14.85
C GLY A 49 -12.09 -10.38 13.36
N ALA A 50 -11.31 -9.72 12.49
CA ALA A 50 -11.42 -9.88 11.03
C ALA A 50 -11.14 -11.31 10.56
N ALA A 51 -10.36 -12.11 11.30
CA ALA A 51 -10.11 -13.52 10.99
C ALA A 51 -11.33 -14.46 11.20
N GLN A 52 -12.47 -13.95 11.68
CA GLN A 52 -13.63 -14.78 12.00
C GLN A 52 -14.15 -15.68 10.85
N PRO A 53 -14.20 -15.25 9.57
CA PRO A 53 -14.64 -16.13 8.48
C PRO A 53 -13.78 -17.40 8.37
N VAL A 54 -12.46 -17.28 8.51
CA VAL A 54 -11.54 -18.43 8.47
C VAL A 54 -11.71 -19.31 9.72
N ARG A 55 -11.90 -18.72 10.89
CA ARG A 55 -12.19 -19.47 12.13
C ARG A 55 -13.46 -20.30 11.98
N ALA A 56 -14.53 -19.70 11.45
CA ALA A 56 -15.80 -20.37 11.20
C ALA A 56 -15.66 -21.51 10.19
N ALA A 57 -14.92 -21.29 9.09
CA ALA A 57 -14.64 -22.32 8.10
C ALA A 57 -13.85 -23.52 8.68
N LEU A 58 -12.98 -23.26 9.66
CA LEU A 58 -12.24 -24.28 10.40
C LEU A 58 -13.03 -24.93 11.56
N GLY A 59 -14.28 -24.53 11.80
CA GLY A 59 -15.07 -25.01 12.93
C GLY A 59 -14.54 -24.58 14.30
N LEU A 60 -13.73 -23.52 14.37
CA LEU A 60 -13.20 -22.97 15.61
C LEU A 60 -14.25 -22.08 16.31
N GLY A 61 -14.13 -21.95 17.63
CA GLY A 61 -14.93 -21.00 18.40
C GLY A 61 -14.79 -19.56 17.88
N SER A 62 -15.86 -18.78 17.99
CA SER A 62 -15.86 -17.39 17.53
C SER A 62 -14.78 -16.54 18.21
N ALA A 63 -14.31 -15.49 17.54
CA ALA A 63 -13.51 -14.46 18.19
C ALA A 63 -14.30 -13.79 19.33
N LEU A 64 -13.61 -13.02 20.18
CA LEU A 64 -14.23 -12.35 21.31
C LEU A 64 -15.33 -11.38 20.81
N PRO A 65 -16.48 -11.24 21.52
CA PRO A 65 -17.59 -10.40 21.06
C PRO A 65 -17.18 -8.96 20.75
N GLY A 66 -16.28 -8.36 21.55
CA GLY A 66 -15.75 -7.02 21.29
C GLY A 66 -14.94 -6.93 19.99
N GLN A 67 -14.16 -7.96 19.66
CA GLN A 67 -13.36 -8.02 18.43
C GLN A 67 -14.25 -8.16 17.20
N LEU A 68 -15.29 -9.00 17.28
CA LEU A 68 -16.29 -9.15 16.22
C LEU A 68 -17.04 -7.84 15.97
N LYS A 69 -17.45 -7.15 17.04
CA LYS A 69 -18.13 -5.85 16.94
C LYS A 69 -17.23 -4.84 16.21
N LEU A 70 -15.97 -4.73 16.62
CA LEU A 70 -14.99 -3.84 15.97
C LEU A 70 -14.75 -4.20 14.50
N ALA A 71 -14.61 -5.48 14.16
CA ALA A 71 -14.40 -5.92 12.77
C ALA A 71 -15.63 -5.66 11.88
N SER A 72 -16.84 -5.76 12.43
CA SER A 72 -18.08 -5.51 11.69
C SER A 72 -18.37 -4.01 11.47
N ALA A 73 -18.05 -3.18 12.46
CA ALA A 73 -18.34 -1.75 12.47
C ALA A 73 -17.19 -1.01 13.19
N PRO A 74 -16.05 -0.81 12.49
CA PRO A 74 -14.90 -0.15 13.10
C PRO A 74 -15.23 1.32 13.37
N PRO A 75 -14.96 1.84 14.58
CA PRO A 75 -15.11 3.26 14.84
C PRO A 75 -14.13 4.05 13.98
N ALA A 76 -14.66 4.98 13.19
CA ALA A 76 -13.85 5.91 12.42
C ALA A 76 -13.60 7.19 13.23
N GLY A 77 -12.41 7.77 13.09
CA GLY A 77 -12.08 9.08 13.64
C GLY A 77 -10.67 9.15 14.22
N GLY A 78 -10.00 10.27 13.97
CA GLY A 78 -8.62 10.52 14.41
C GLY A 78 -7.58 10.02 13.41
N ALA A 79 -6.35 10.55 13.53
CA ALA A 79 -5.21 10.06 12.77
C ALA A 79 -4.67 8.79 13.48
N PRO A 80 -4.50 7.68 12.77
CA PRO A 80 -4.02 6.45 13.39
C PRO A 80 -2.57 6.56 13.78
N ARG A 81 -2.28 5.82 14.83
CA ARG A 81 -0.98 5.76 15.45
C ARG A 81 -0.25 4.53 14.94
N ASP A 82 1.08 4.61 14.94
CA ASP A 82 1.95 3.47 14.63
C ASP A 82 1.72 2.90 13.21
N GLU A 83 1.50 3.77 12.22
CA GLU A 83 1.11 3.39 10.85
C GLU A 83 2.11 2.43 10.21
N ALA A 84 3.41 2.68 10.35
CA ALA A 84 4.45 1.78 9.84
C ALA A 84 4.31 0.35 10.38
N ALA A 85 3.98 0.18 11.67
CA ALA A 85 3.76 -1.13 12.25
C ALA A 85 2.48 -1.78 11.71
N ARG A 86 1.42 -1.00 11.47
CA ARG A 86 0.17 -1.52 10.87
C ARG A 86 0.37 -1.98 9.44
N ASP A 87 1.11 -1.20 8.65
CA ASP A 87 1.43 -1.53 7.26
C ASP A 87 2.28 -2.80 7.18
N GLU A 88 3.25 -2.96 8.08
CA GLU A 88 4.04 -4.18 8.18
C GLU A 88 3.16 -5.40 8.53
N VAL A 89 2.24 -5.26 9.49
CA VAL A 89 1.30 -6.34 9.86
C VAL A 89 0.42 -6.72 8.67
N VAL A 90 -0.19 -5.76 7.98
CA VAL A 90 -1.11 -6.04 6.86
C VAL A 90 -0.37 -6.62 5.65
N SER A 91 0.82 -6.10 5.32
CA SER A 91 1.65 -6.64 4.23
C SER A 91 2.16 -8.05 4.54
N SER A 92 2.59 -8.31 5.78
CA SER A 92 2.98 -9.65 6.25
C SER A 92 1.80 -10.62 6.20
N ALA A 93 0.61 -10.19 6.63
CA ALA A 93 -0.62 -10.98 6.57
C ALA A 93 -1.02 -11.33 5.12
N ALA A 94 -0.91 -10.38 4.19
CA ALA A 94 -1.12 -10.67 2.76
C ALA A 94 -0.11 -11.72 2.25
N GLY A 95 1.13 -11.66 2.72
CA GLY A 95 2.17 -12.66 2.43
C GLY A 95 1.84 -14.09 2.90
N CYS A 96 0.94 -14.24 3.87
CA CYS A 96 0.47 -15.55 4.35
C CYS A 96 -0.39 -16.30 3.32
N MET A 97 -0.88 -15.65 2.25
CA MET A 97 -1.66 -16.30 1.19
C MET A 97 -0.92 -17.45 0.49
N ARG A 98 0.41 -17.51 0.63
CA ARG A 98 1.26 -18.61 0.16
C ARG A 98 1.03 -19.93 0.90
N GLN A 99 0.45 -19.88 2.11
CA GLN A 99 0.14 -21.08 2.89
C GLN A 99 -0.99 -21.85 2.23
N SER A 100 -0.84 -23.16 2.03
CA SER A 100 -1.88 -23.98 1.39
C SER A 100 -3.01 -24.34 2.35
N ALA A 101 -2.70 -24.68 3.60
CA ALA A 101 -3.69 -25.06 4.62
C ALA A 101 -4.29 -23.85 5.36
N ASP A 102 -5.60 -23.85 5.59
CA ASP A 102 -6.31 -22.75 6.28
C ASP A 102 -5.83 -22.56 7.71
N ARG A 103 -5.50 -23.66 8.40
CA ARG A 103 -4.97 -23.58 9.76
C ARG A 103 -3.59 -22.91 9.81
N ALA A 104 -2.68 -23.32 8.92
CA ALA A 104 -1.35 -22.72 8.81
C ALA A 104 -1.44 -21.24 8.38
N TRP A 105 -2.38 -20.91 7.50
CA TRP A 105 -2.67 -19.53 7.13
C TRP A 105 -3.11 -18.71 8.35
N LEU A 106 -4.03 -19.25 9.18
CA LEU A 106 -4.54 -18.54 10.36
C LEU A 106 -3.45 -18.31 11.42
N ASP A 107 -2.61 -19.31 11.65
CA ASP A 107 -1.48 -19.18 12.58
C ASP A 107 -0.46 -18.14 12.05
N CYS A 108 -0.19 -18.11 10.74
CA CYS A 108 0.63 -17.08 10.08
C CYS A 108 0.01 -15.67 10.21
N TYR A 109 -1.30 -15.54 9.96
CA TYR A 109 -2.04 -14.28 10.07
C TYR A 109 -1.97 -13.68 11.48
N TYR A 110 -2.08 -14.52 12.52
CA TYR A 110 -1.92 -14.05 13.90
C TYR A 110 -0.48 -13.71 14.27
N ALA A 111 0.50 -14.47 13.75
CA ALA A 111 1.91 -14.16 13.93
C ALA A 111 2.32 -12.84 13.25
N ALA A 112 1.69 -12.50 12.12
CA ALA A 112 1.93 -11.25 11.40
C ALA A 112 1.67 -10.01 12.26
N ALA A 113 0.82 -10.10 13.30
CA ALA A 113 0.58 -9.01 14.25
C ALA A 113 1.76 -8.73 15.20
N GLY A 114 2.86 -9.49 15.10
CA GLY A 114 4.05 -9.38 15.96
C GLY A 114 4.58 -7.96 16.16
N PRO A 115 4.84 -7.18 15.10
CA PRO A 115 5.32 -5.80 15.23
C PRO A 115 4.40 -4.91 16.07
N MET A 116 3.09 -4.97 15.83
CA MET A 116 2.12 -4.19 16.62
C MET A 116 2.06 -4.66 18.08
N ARG A 117 2.13 -5.98 18.32
CA ARG A 117 2.19 -6.50 19.69
C ARG A 117 3.43 -6.03 20.42
N ALA A 118 4.59 -5.98 19.74
CA ALA A 118 5.83 -5.46 20.32
C ALA A 118 5.69 -3.97 20.65
N GLN A 119 5.14 -3.18 19.73
CA GLN A 119 4.87 -1.75 19.93
C GLN A 119 3.98 -1.48 21.15
N LEU A 120 2.96 -2.33 21.37
CA LEU A 120 2.03 -2.22 22.50
C LEU A 120 2.56 -2.87 23.80
N GLY A 121 3.78 -3.41 23.82
CA GLY A 121 4.32 -4.12 24.99
C GLY A 121 3.59 -5.44 25.31
N LEU A 122 2.92 -6.05 24.33
CA LEU A 122 2.16 -7.30 24.44
C LEU A 122 2.92 -8.53 23.92
N ALA A 123 4.17 -8.32 23.52
CA ALA A 123 5.08 -9.39 23.15
C ALA A 123 5.35 -10.27 24.38
N GLY A 124 5.09 -11.58 24.25
CA GLY A 124 5.52 -12.53 25.28
C GLY A 124 7.05 -12.58 25.37
N PRO A 125 7.62 -13.12 26.46
CA PRO A 125 9.07 -13.17 26.70
C PRO A 125 9.91 -14.01 25.70
N GLY A 126 9.38 -14.37 24.54
CA GLY A 126 10.07 -15.11 23.48
C GLY A 126 9.99 -14.48 22.08
N ALA A 127 9.40 -13.29 21.93
CA ALA A 127 9.42 -12.58 20.65
C ALA A 127 10.80 -11.95 20.45
N ALA A 128 11.74 -12.75 19.97
CA ALA A 128 13.07 -12.27 19.58
C ALA A 128 12.91 -11.11 18.59
N ARG A 129 13.56 -9.98 18.88
CA ARG A 129 13.75 -8.91 17.89
C ARG A 129 14.31 -9.55 16.62
N PRO A 130 13.81 -9.21 15.41
CA PRO A 130 14.52 -9.58 14.20
C PRO A 130 15.98 -9.09 14.33
N PRO A 131 16.96 -9.92 13.97
CA PRO A 131 18.36 -9.53 14.06
C PRO A 131 18.53 -8.24 13.26
N VAL A 132 19.03 -7.20 13.91
CA VAL A 132 19.52 -6.01 13.22
C VAL A 132 20.52 -6.51 12.18
N PRO A 133 20.38 -6.19 10.88
CA PRO A 133 21.35 -6.58 9.88
C PRO A 133 22.72 -6.09 10.34
N ILE A 134 23.61 -7.03 10.65
CA ILE A 134 25.00 -6.70 10.95
C ILE A 134 25.56 -6.11 9.65
N PRO A 135 26.09 -4.88 9.64
CA PRO A 135 26.71 -4.33 8.45
C PRO A 135 27.85 -5.25 8.03
N VAL A 136 27.73 -5.84 6.85
CA VAL A 136 28.75 -6.71 6.28
C VAL A 136 29.99 -5.84 6.04
N PRO A 137 31.17 -6.17 6.60
CA PRO A 137 32.38 -5.41 6.33
C PRO A 137 32.74 -5.56 4.85
N VAL A 138 32.71 -4.45 4.12
CA VAL A 138 33.14 -4.39 2.72
C VAL A 138 34.67 -4.58 2.67
N PRO A 139 35.22 -5.51 1.87
CA PRO A 139 36.66 -5.70 1.75
C PRO A 139 37.34 -4.44 1.21
N GLN A 140 38.24 -3.86 2.02
CA GLN A 140 39.15 -2.79 1.60
C GLN A 140 40.30 -3.37 0.78
N GLN A 141 40.08 -3.63 -0.50
CA GLN A 141 41.15 -3.75 -1.47
C GLN A 141 40.78 -2.87 -2.66
N TYR A 142 41.76 -2.24 -3.31
CA TYR A 142 41.64 -1.22 -4.35
C TYR A 142 41.47 0.23 -3.86
N ALA A 143 42.39 0.70 -3.01
CA ALA A 143 42.66 2.14 -2.88
C ALA A 143 43.66 2.56 -3.98
N SER A 144 43.14 2.90 -5.16
CA SER A 144 43.87 3.71 -6.14
C SER A 144 43.48 5.17 -5.92
N ALA A 145 44.48 6.04 -5.75
CA ALA A 145 44.28 7.46 -5.47
C ALA A 145 43.47 8.14 -6.58
N MET A 146 42.24 8.57 -6.25
CA MET A 146 41.44 9.47 -7.07
C MET A 146 41.94 10.92 -6.90
N PRO A 147 41.88 11.76 -7.95
CA PRO A 147 42.11 13.20 -7.83
C PRO A 147 41.06 13.84 -6.90
N PRO A 148 41.36 15.03 -6.32
CA PRO A 148 40.47 15.69 -5.37
C PRO A 148 39.11 15.97 -6.00
N ALA A 149 38.05 15.45 -5.35
CA ALA A 149 36.68 15.68 -5.74
C ALA A 149 36.33 17.17 -5.56
N PRO A 150 35.55 17.77 -6.50
CA PRO A 150 34.96 19.08 -6.29
C PRO A 150 34.03 19.05 -5.07
N ALA A 151 33.97 20.17 -4.34
CA ALA A 151 33.21 20.30 -3.11
C ALA A 151 31.74 19.85 -3.29
N PRO A 152 31.16 19.10 -2.32
CA PRO A 152 29.77 18.68 -2.40
C PRO A 152 28.85 19.90 -2.39
N PRO A 153 27.83 19.95 -3.27
CA PRO A 153 26.78 20.96 -3.19
C PRO A 153 26.03 20.81 -1.84
N PRO A 154 25.46 21.92 -1.31
CA PRO A 154 24.72 21.90 -0.05
C PRO A 154 23.62 20.84 -0.12
N GLY A 155 23.68 19.88 0.81
CA GLY A 155 22.77 18.73 0.83
C GLY A 155 21.30 19.15 0.90
N PRO A 156 20.38 18.34 0.34
CA PRO A 156 18.96 18.64 0.34
C PRO A 156 18.39 18.70 1.77
N PRO A 157 17.39 19.56 2.02
CA PRO A 157 16.76 19.70 3.32
C PRO A 157 16.11 18.39 3.81
N PRO A 158 15.97 18.20 5.14
CA PRO A 158 15.42 16.98 5.71
C PRO A 158 14.00 16.70 5.20
N MET A 159 13.75 15.46 4.79
CA MET A 159 12.42 14.99 4.39
C MET A 159 11.37 15.33 5.46
N PRO A 160 10.21 15.91 5.08
CA PRO A 160 9.08 16.04 5.99
C PRO A 160 8.61 14.64 6.43
N ARG A 161 8.61 14.40 7.74
CA ARG A 161 8.11 13.16 8.34
C ARG A 161 6.66 12.90 7.89
N GLU A 162 6.44 11.72 7.33
CA GLU A 162 5.12 11.22 6.93
C GLU A 162 4.15 11.31 8.11
N ARG A 163 3.06 12.07 7.93
CA ARG A 163 1.92 12.12 8.83
C ARG A 163 0.76 11.37 8.16
N GLY A 164 0.37 10.25 8.75
CA GLY A 164 -1.05 9.98 8.99
C GLY A 164 -1.89 9.57 7.78
N MET A 165 -1.77 8.33 7.29
CA MET A 165 -2.58 7.66 6.26
C MET A 165 -4.10 7.55 6.50
N PHE A 166 -4.74 8.28 7.45
CA PHE A 166 -6.22 8.31 7.55
C PHE A 166 -6.83 9.69 7.79
N ALA A 167 -6.26 10.74 7.21
CA ALA A 167 -6.86 12.08 7.24
C ALA A 167 -7.87 12.36 6.09
N GLY A 168 -8.33 11.37 5.31
CA GLY A 168 -8.90 11.66 3.98
C GLY A 168 -10.25 11.05 3.57
N ILE A 169 -10.93 10.22 4.38
CA ILE A 169 -12.11 9.48 3.87
C ILE A 169 -13.35 10.39 3.62
N PHE A 170 -13.29 11.69 3.96
CA PHE A 170 -14.31 12.67 3.54
C PHE A 170 -13.73 13.97 2.98
N THR A 171 -12.53 13.94 2.41
CA THR A 171 -11.94 15.12 1.79
C THR A 171 -10.98 14.68 0.70
N SER A 172 -11.12 15.21 -0.51
CA SER A 172 -10.25 14.93 -1.64
C SER A 172 -8.78 14.80 -1.17
N PRO A 173 -8.07 13.72 -1.51
CA PRO A 173 -6.76 13.41 -0.93
C PRO A 173 -5.87 14.64 -1.03
N LYS A 174 -5.36 15.10 0.12
CA LYS A 174 -4.59 16.34 0.16
C LYS A 174 -3.37 16.18 -0.74
N PRO A 175 -3.18 17.06 -1.73
CA PRO A 175 -2.02 16.97 -2.61
C PRO A 175 -0.74 17.09 -1.80
N ILE A 176 0.20 16.16 -2.05
CA ILE A 176 1.55 16.18 -1.46
C ILE A 176 2.33 17.32 -2.10
N VAL A 177 2.11 17.53 -3.39
CA VAL A 177 2.62 18.65 -4.18
C VAL A 177 1.42 19.36 -4.77
N LYS A 178 1.29 20.68 -4.56
CA LYS A 178 0.16 21.46 -5.09
C LYS A 178 0.67 22.65 -5.89
N ASN A 179 0.27 22.74 -7.15
CA ASN A 179 0.63 23.82 -8.07
C ASN A 179 2.14 24.16 -8.07
N MET A 180 2.99 23.12 -8.02
CA MET A 180 4.44 23.29 -8.00
C MET A 180 4.95 23.48 -9.43
N PRO A 181 5.75 24.52 -9.72
CA PRO A 181 6.36 24.65 -11.03
C PRO A 181 7.32 23.47 -11.30
N MET A 182 7.31 22.96 -12.53
CA MET A 182 8.37 22.05 -12.95
C MET A 182 9.68 22.83 -13.10
N GLN A 183 10.78 22.22 -12.70
CA GLN A 183 12.12 22.71 -12.98
C GLN A 183 12.56 22.25 -14.38
N SER A 184 12.35 20.97 -14.67
CA SER A 184 12.66 20.37 -15.96
C SER A 184 11.78 19.15 -16.19
N TYR A 185 11.64 18.75 -17.46
CA TYR A 185 11.07 17.47 -17.80
C TYR A 185 11.81 16.90 -19.00
N GLU A 186 11.90 15.57 -19.06
CA GLU A 186 12.42 14.83 -20.19
C GLU A 186 11.36 13.84 -20.64
N ILE A 187 11.07 13.84 -21.94
CA ILE A 187 10.24 12.83 -22.58
C ILE A 187 11.18 11.91 -23.32
N ASP A 188 11.09 10.61 -23.07
CA ASP A 188 11.94 9.62 -23.73
C ASP A 188 11.85 9.75 -25.27
N LYS A 189 12.89 9.31 -25.98
CA LYS A 189 12.98 9.36 -27.44
C LYS A 189 11.83 8.65 -28.15
N THR A 190 11.22 7.66 -27.48
CA THR A 190 10.03 6.96 -28.01
C THR A 190 8.72 7.74 -27.81
N GLY A 191 8.74 8.83 -27.04
CA GLY A 191 7.57 9.65 -26.70
C GLY A 191 6.60 8.99 -25.73
N LYS A 192 7.00 7.89 -25.08
CA LYS A 192 6.11 7.03 -24.29
C LYS A 192 6.09 7.37 -22.80
N TYR A 193 7.25 7.63 -22.21
CA TYR A 193 7.39 7.89 -20.78
C TYR A 193 8.02 9.27 -20.58
N PHE A 194 7.71 9.91 -19.46
CA PHE A 194 8.35 11.14 -19.06
C PHE A 194 8.96 11.01 -17.67
N THR A 195 9.97 11.84 -17.42
CA THR A 195 10.51 12.13 -16.09
C THR A 195 10.41 13.63 -15.85
N VAL A 196 9.87 14.03 -14.69
CA VAL A 196 9.74 15.43 -14.28
C VAL A 196 10.60 15.66 -13.05
N THR A 197 11.35 16.76 -13.06
CA THR A 197 12.01 17.32 -11.88
C THR A 197 11.24 18.56 -11.45
N LEU A 198 10.83 18.60 -10.20
CA LEU A 198 10.13 19.73 -9.60
C LEU A 198 11.12 20.74 -9.03
N GLN A 199 10.66 21.98 -8.80
CA GLN A 199 11.49 23.06 -8.23
C GLN A 199 12.06 22.75 -6.82
N ASP A 200 11.44 21.84 -6.07
CA ASP A 200 11.93 21.38 -4.77
C ASP A 200 12.96 20.24 -4.88
N GLY A 201 13.35 19.88 -6.11
CA GLY A 201 14.32 18.83 -6.42
C GLY A 201 13.73 17.41 -6.45
N GLN A 202 12.42 17.24 -6.22
CA GLN A 202 11.79 15.93 -6.32
C GLN A 202 11.74 15.46 -7.78
N VAL A 203 11.99 14.17 -7.99
CA VAL A 203 11.97 13.57 -9.33
C VAL A 203 10.91 12.49 -9.41
N TRP A 204 10.07 12.61 -10.44
CA TRP A 204 8.90 11.78 -10.66
C TRP A 204 8.92 11.16 -12.06
N GLU A 205 8.68 9.87 -12.14
CA GLU A 205 8.66 9.10 -13.39
C GLU A 205 7.25 8.56 -13.67
N GLN A 206 6.82 8.61 -14.93
CA GLN A 206 5.54 8.04 -15.34
C GLN A 206 5.54 6.50 -15.20
N ALA A 207 4.48 5.95 -14.61
CA ALA A 207 4.28 4.52 -14.52
C ALA A 207 4.21 3.89 -15.92
N THR A 208 4.93 2.79 -16.12
CA THR A 208 5.06 2.17 -17.44
C THR A 208 3.74 1.66 -18.02
N GLU A 209 2.83 1.25 -17.15
CA GLU A 209 1.45 0.85 -17.49
C GLU A 209 0.61 2.02 -18.01
N ASP A 210 0.83 3.24 -17.49
CA ASP A 210 0.04 4.43 -17.82
C ASP A 210 0.52 5.10 -19.09
N ALA A 211 1.84 5.10 -19.31
CA ALA A 211 2.49 5.63 -20.52
C ALA A 211 1.95 5.04 -21.83
N VAL A 212 1.43 3.82 -21.82
CA VAL A 212 0.79 3.19 -22.99
C VAL A 212 -0.53 3.88 -23.36
N TYR A 213 -1.31 4.30 -22.36
CA TYR A 213 -2.65 4.84 -22.53
C TYR A 213 -2.67 6.38 -22.51
N HIS A 214 -1.78 7.01 -21.75
CA HIS A 214 -1.73 8.45 -21.53
C HIS A 214 -0.33 9.02 -21.80
N PRO A 215 0.14 9.03 -23.06
CA PRO A 215 1.42 9.65 -23.38
C PRO A 215 1.34 11.18 -23.19
N ALA A 216 2.34 11.73 -22.49
CA ALA A 216 2.50 13.16 -22.34
C ALA A 216 2.94 13.81 -23.67
N ARG A 217 2.36 14.97 -23.99
CA ARG A 217 2.65 15.71 -25.23
C ARG A 217 2.88 17.18 -24.93
N TRP A 218 3.70 17.47 -23.93
CA TRP A 218 3.96 18.84 -23.50
C TRP A 218 4.92 19.53 -24.47
N ARG A 219 4.59 20.78 -24.80
CA ARG A 219 5.37 21.64 -25.70
C ARG A 219 5.74 22.98 -25.06
N LYS A 220 5.24 23.24 -23.86
CA LYS A 220 5.52 24.45 -23.09
C LYS A 220 6.83 24.26 -22.31
N PRO A 221 7.56 25.35 -22.01
CA PRO A 221 8.72 25.27 -21.13
C PRO A 221 8.31 24.76 -19.74
N ALA A 222 9.21 24.02 -19.08
CA ALA A 222 8.94 23.40 -17.78
C ALA A 222 8.49 24.41 -16.72
N GLU A 223 9.13 25.59 -16.70
CA GLU A 223 8.88 26.65 -15.73
C GLU A 223 7.44 27.21 -15.78
N GLU A 224 6.76 27.10 -16.93
CA GLU A 224 5.36 27.53 -17.10
C GLU A 224 4.35 26.46 -16.69
N MET A 225 4.79 25.24 -16.39
CA MET A 225 3.92 24.11 -16.07
C MET A 225 3.85 23.89 -14.57
N GLU A 226 2.64 24.00 -14.03
CA GLU A 226 2.36 23.70 -12.63
C GLU A 226 1.83 22.28 -12.48
N VAL A 227 2.36 21.56 -11.49
CA VAL A 227 2.05 20.17 -11.21
C VAL A 227 1.37 20.04 -9.86
N THR A 228 0.33 19.21 -9.82
CA THR A 228 -0.27 18.73 -8.57
C THR A 228 -0.14 17.23 -8.48
N ILE A 229 0.40 16.72 -7.38
CA ILE A 229 0.59 15.29 -7.10
C ILE A 229 -0.25 14.91 -5.88
N THR A 230 -1.14 13.95 -6.08
CA THR A 230 -1.98 13.38 -5.03
C THR A 230 -1.65 11.90 -4.84
N PRO A 231 -1.63 11.40 -3.59
CA PRO A 231 -1.40 9.98 -3.33
C PRO A 231 -2.53 9.13 -3.91
N ASP A 232 -2.16 8.00 -4.51
CA ASP A 232 -3.05 6.93 -4.96
C ASP A 232 -2.74 5.63 -4.20
N ALA A 233 -3.39 4.53 -4.57
CA ALA A 233 -3.12 3.22 -4.00
C ALA A 233 -1.70 2.72 -4.36
N MET A 234 -1.08 2.00 -3.41
CA MET A 234 0.11 1.16 -3.65
C MET A 234 1.34 1.86 -4.26
N ARG A 235 1.86 2.92 -3.62
CA ARG A 235 3.07 3.68 -4.07
C ARG A 235 2.98 4.27 -5.49
N VAL A 236 1.79 4.28 -6.07
CA VAL A 236 1.46 5.05 -7.26
C VAL A 236 0.90 6.39 -6.81
N PHE A 237 1.18 7.44 -7.56
CA PHE A 237 0.66 8.77 -7.32
C PHE A 237 -0.03 9.27 -8.59
N LEU A 238 -1.05 10.10 -8.42
CA LEU A 238 -1.69 10.77 -9.54
C LEU A 238 -1.06 12.15 -9.69
N MET A 239 -0.60 12.44 -10.90
CA MET A 239 -0.05 13.73 -11.28
C MET A 239 -0.96 14.40 -12.30
N THR A 240 -1.30 15.66 -12.04
CA THR A 240 -1.98 16.52 -13.01
C THR A 240 -1.10 17.71 -13.35
N VAL A 241 -1.10 18.08 -14.63
CA VAL A 241 -0.46 19.30 -15.11
C VAL A 241 -1.56 20.31 -15.41
N LYS A 242 -1.40 21.53 -14.90
CA LYS A 242 -2.34 22.62 -15.13
C LYS A 242 -2.56 22.84 -16.63
N ASP A 243 -3.83 22.96 -17.01
CA ASP A 243 -4.30 23.15 -18.39
C ASP A 243 -4.08 21.96 -19.36
N ASP A 244 -3.50 20.83 -18.92
CA ASP A 244 -3.33 19.64 -19.78
C ASP A 244 -4.57 18.73 -19.79
N GLY A 245 -5.43 18.84 -18.77
CA GLY A 245 -6.70 18.08 -18.66
C GLY A 245 -6.52 16.57 -18.51
N LYS A 246 -5.29 16.10 -18.32
CA LYS A 246 -4.92 14.68 -18.18
C LYS A 246 -4.45 14.38 -16.77
N ILE A 247 -4.64 13.12 -16.38
CA ILE A 247 -4.12 12.55 -15.14
C ILE A 247 -3.11 11.50 -15.55
N TYR A 248 -1.91 11.59 -14.97
CA TYR A 248 -0.82 10.64 -15.18
C TYR A 248 -0.59 9.85 -13.90
N LYS A 249 -0.30 8.57 -14.03
CA LYS A 249 0.20 7.78 -12.89
C LYS A 249 1.71 7.90 -12.84
N VAL A 250 2.26 8.24 -11.68
CA VAL A 250 3.70 8.46 -11.49
C VAL A 250 4.22 7.76 -10.23
N HIS A 251 5.53 7.52 -10.22
CA HIS A 251 6.29 7.07 -9.07
C HIS A 251 7.40 8.07 -8.74
N ARG A 252 7.72 8.21 -7.46
CA ARG A 252 8.85 9.02 -7.02
C ARG A 252 10.14 8.22 -7.14
N ILE A 253 11.16 8.80 -7.78
CA ILE A 253 12.48 8.18 -7.93
C ILE A 253 13.59 8.90 -7.15
N HIS A 254 13.37 10.17 -6.77
CA HIS A 254 14.27 10.95 -5.90
C HIS A 254 13.49 11.93 -5.02
#